data_AF-A0A9E6UAK2-F1
#
_entry.id   AF-A0A9E6UAK2-F1
#
_cell.length_a   1.000
_cell.length_b   1.000
_cell.length_c   1.000
_cell.angle_alpha   90.00
_cell.angle_beta   90.00
_cell.angle_gamma   90.00
#
_symmetry.space_group_name_H-M   'P 1'
#
loop_
_entity.id
_entity.type
_entity.pdbx_description
1 polymer ?
#
loop_
_entity_poly.entity_id
_entity_poly.type
_entity_poly.pdbx_seq_one_letter_code
_entity_poly.pdbx_strand_id
1 'polypeptide(L)'
;MPITKLVLALGILPLATAVSAADILYEESIARQEEQRIIDSPIAGIENSLWFDYRIDILEAQEELVSDLRRASDLEDQRDVWEEYANELSHERRDYIEEMAERGYRDFTITME
;
A
#
# COMPACT_ATOMS: atom_id res chain seq x y z
N MET A 1 18.55 -62.72 14.32
CA MET A 1 17.63 -61.72 14.91
C MET A 1 17.79 -60.42 14.12
N PRO A 2 16.77 -59.93 13.39
CA PRO A 2 16.88 -58.62 12.77
C PRO A 2 16.51 -57.54 13.79
N ILE A 3 17.43 -56.61 14.05
CA ILE A 3 17.20 -55.44 14.91
C ILE A 3 16.42 -54.40 14.09
N THR A 4 15.25 -54.06 14.62
CA THR A 4 14.26 -53.13 14.08
C THR A 4 14.84 -51.72 13.93
N LYS A 5 14.56 -51.10 12.78
CA LYS A 5 14.89 -49.70 12.45
C LYS A 5 14.07 -48.75 13.34
N LEU A 6 14.70 -47.71 13.87
CA LEU A 6 13.99 -46.53 14.37
C LEU A 6 14.67 -45.28 13.80
N VAL A 7 14.05 -44.70 12.77
CA VAL A 7 14.40 -43.38 12.25
C VAL A 7 13.42 -42.40 12.88
N LEU A 8 13.91 -41.58 13.79
CA LEU A 8 13.16 -40.49 14.42
C LEU A 8 13.26 -39.26 13.50
N ALA A 9 12.24 -39.02 12.68
CA ALA A 9 12.14 -37.78 11.92
C ALA A 9 11.56 -36.69 12.84
N LEU A 10 12.39 -35.74 13.29
CA LEU A 10 11.93 -34.49 13.88
C LEU A 10 11.29 -33.65 12.76
N GLY A 11 9.96 -33.62 12.72
CA GLY A 11 9.21 -32.67 11.92
C GLY A 11 9.31 -31.28 12.53
N ILE A 12 10.01 -30.37 11.86
CA ILE A 12 9.92 -28.94 12.15
C ILE A 12 8.58 -28.47 11.58
N LEU A 13 7.60 -28.22 12.45
CA LEU A 13 6.36 -27.57 12.07
C LEU A 13 6.67 -26.09 11.79
N PRO A 14 6.29 -25.53 10.62
CA PRO A 14 6.30 -24.09 10.45
C PRO A 14 5.24 -23.51 11.38
N LEU A 15 5.67 -22.68 12.33
CA LEU A 15 4.76 -21.88 13.13
C LEU A 15 4.23 -20.77 12.21
N ALA A 16 3.11 -21.03 11.55
CA ALA A 16 2.36 -19.99 10.86
C ALA A 16 1.83 -19.04 11.95
N THR A 17 2.47 -17.88 12.10
CA THR A 17 1.91 -16.78 12.88
C THR A 17 0.67 -16.30 12.16
N ALA A 18 -0.50 -16.78 12.58
CA ALA A 18 -1.75 -16.14 12.23
C ALA A 18 -1.66 -14.70 12.76
N VAL A 19 -1.49 -13.74 11.84
CA VAL A 19 -1.84 -12.35 12.15
C VAL A 19 -3.32 -12.41 12.52
N SER A 20 -3.62 -12.20 13.80
CA SER A 20 -4.98 -11.98 14.23
C SER A 20 -5.49 -10.81 13.40
N ALA A 21 -6.57 -11.01 12.64
CA ALA A 21 -7.38 -9.95 12.07
C ALA A 21 -8.08 -9.20 13.22
N ALA A 22 -7.28 -8.58 14.10
CA ALA A 22 -7.74 -7.56 15.02
C ALA A 22 -8.37 -6.46 14.17
N ASP A 23 -9.52 -5.96 14.59
CA ASP A 23 -10.45 -5.12 13.84
C ASP A 23 -9.73 -3.97 13.11
N ILE A 24 -9.42 -4.16 11.82
CA ILE A 24 -8.91 -3.11 10.95
C ILE A 24 -10.08 -2.16 10.68
N LEU A 25 -9.87 -0.86 10.86
CA LEU A 25 -10.88 0.15 10.52
C LEU A 25 -11.24 0.06 9.03
N TYR A 26 -12.49 0.32 8.69
CA TYR A 26 -12.92 0.32 7.29
C TYR A 26 -12.09 1.32 6.47
N GLU A 27 -11.86 2.50 7.02
CA GLU A 27 -11.08 3.59 6.43
C GLU A 27 -9.62 3.17 6.22
N GLU A 28 -9.01 2.49 7.21
CA GLU A 28 -7.68 1.90 7.04
C GLU A 28 -7.66 0.90 5.88
N SER A 29 -8.68 0.03 5.78
CA SER A 29 -8.74 -0.95 4.69
C SER A 29 -8.86 -0.29 3.30
N ILE A 30 -9.52 0.87 3.20
CA ILE A 30 -9.60 1.66 1.98
C ILE A 30 -8.25 2.30 1.68
N ALA A 31 -7.61 2.93 2.68
CA ALA A 31 -6.28 3.51 2.53
C ALA A 31 -5.24 2.48 2.06
N ARG A 32 -5.26 1.26 2.61
CA ARG A 32 -4.37 0.16 2.17
C ARG A 32 -4.64 -0.27 0.73
N GLN A 33 -5.89 -0.18 0.26
CA GLN A 33 -6.20 -0.45 -1.15
C GLN A 33 -5.69 0.68 -2.06
N GLU A 34 -5.68 1.92 -1.58
CA GLU A 34 -5.09 3.05 -2.30
C GLU A 34 -3.54 2.97 -2.32
N GLU A 35 -2.91 2.54 -1.22
CA GLU A 35 -1.45 2.26 -1.18
C GLU A 35 -1.04 1.23 -2.24
N GLN A 36 -1.84 0.17 -2.44
CA GLN A 36 -1.59 -0.85 -3.48
C GLN A 36 -1.68 -0.31 -4.91
N ARG A 37 -2.27 0.87 -5.10
CA ARG A 37 -2.40 1.56 -6.39
C ARG A 37 -1.37 2.66 -6.56
N ILE A 38 -0.43 2.83 -5.63
CA ILE A 38 0.70 3.75 -5.81
C ILE A 38 1.46 3.33 -7.06
N ILE A 39 1.68 4.29 -7.96
CA ILE A 39 2.42 4.07 -9.19
C ILE A 39 3.90 3.98 -8.82
N ASP A 40 4.50 2.80 -8.98
CA ASP A 40 5.88 2.53 -8.56
C ASP A 40 6.93 2.85 -9.64
N SER A 41 6.47 3.08 -10.87
CA SER A 41 7.28 3.33 -12.06
C SER A 41 6.69 4.49 -12.87
N PRO A 42 7.53 5.38 -13.44
CA PRO A 42 7.02 6.56 -14.14
C PRO A 42 6.18 6.18 -15.37
N ILE A 43 5.10 6.93 -15.61
CA ILE A 43 4.27 6.76 -16.80
C ILE A 43 5.12 6.95 -18.06
N ALA A 44 4.98 6.02 -19.01
CA ALA A 44 5.78 5.95 -20.24
C ALA A 44 7.31 5.84 -20.01
N GLY A 45 7.76 5.49 -18.80
CA GLY A 45 9.18 5.41 -18.44
C GLY A 45 9.87 6.77 -18.32
N ILE A 46 9.12 7.86 -18.16
CA ILE A 46 9.67 9.23 -18.18
C ILE A 46 9.76 9.81 -16.76
N GLU A 47 10.98 9.96 -16.27
CA GLU A 47 11.29 10.66 -15.01
C GLU A 47 11.32 12.19 -15.23
N ASN A 48 10.15 12.82 -15.29
CA ASN A 48 10.00 14.27 -15.35
C ASN A 48 9.65 14.87 -13.97
N SER A 49 9.47 16.19 -13.88
CA SER A 49 9.11 16.85 -12.62
C SER A 49 7.84 16.25 -12.02
N LEU A 50 6.80 16.00 -12.82
CA LEU A 50 5.53 15.44 -12.36
C LEU A 50 5.68 14.09 -11.67
N TRP A 51 6.57 13.24 -12.18
CA TRP A 51 6.87 11.96 -11.52
C TRP A 51 7.52 12.17 -10.15
N PHE A 52 8.47 13.11 -10.06
CA PHE A 52 9.13 13.39 -8.79
C PHE A 52 8.21 14.09 -7.80
N ASP A 53 7.36 15.01 -8.27
CA ASP A 53 6.34 15.69 -7.48
C ASP A 53 5.39 14.64 -6.87
N TYR A 54 4.76 13.80 -7.71
CA TYR A 54 3.93 12.68 -7.24
C TYR A 54 4.62 11.80 -6.19
N ARG A 55 5.90 11.48 -6.39
CA ARG A 55 6.66 10.66 -5.43
C ARG A 55 6.92 11.38 -4.11
N ILE A 56 7.10 12.69 -4.13
CA ILE A 56 7.22 13.51 -2.94
C ILE A 56 5.87 13.56 -2.22
N ASP A 57 4.78 13.84 -2.93
CA ASP A 57 3.43 13.95 -2.34
C ASP A 57 3.01 12.64 -1.64
N ILE A 58 3.32 11.49 -2.24
CA ILE A 58 3.11 10.18 -1.60
C ILE A 58 3.92 9.99 -0.31
N LEU A 59 5.17 10.46 -0.29
CA LEU A 59 6.02 10.37 0.91
C LEU A 59 5.55 11.33 2.00
N GLU A 60 5.11 12.53 1.63
CA GLU A 60 4.55 13.52 2.55
C GLU A 60 3.26 12.98 3.18
N ALA A 61 2.32 12.47 2.38
CA ALA A 61 1.09 11.86 2.88
C ALA A 61 1.36 10.68 3.84
N GLN A 62 2.38 9.86 3.56
CA GLN A 62 2.80 8.77 4.46
C GLN A 62 3.39 9.28 5.78
N GLU A 63 4.17 10.36 5.74
CA GLU A 63 4.71 11.00 6.94
C GLU A 63 3.61 11.63 7.80
N GLU A 64 2.67 12.33 7.16
CA GLU A 64 1.52 12.98 7.79
C GLU A 64 0.62 11.95 8.48
N LEU A 65 0.27 10.85 7.78
CA LEU A 65 -0.47 9.74 8.39
C LEU A 65 0.17 9.27 9.71
N VAL A 66 1.48 9.06 9.73
CA VAL A 66 2.20 8.61 10.94
C VAL A 66 2.15 9.69 12.02
N SER A 67 2.28 10.96 11.63
CA SER A 67 2.21 12.12 12.50
C SER A 67 0.84 12.24 13.16
N ASP A 68 -0.23 12.07 12.38
CA ASP A 68 -1.60 12.35 12.78
C ASP A 68 -2.23 11.18 13.52
N LEU A 69 -1.90 9.94 13.17
CA LEU A 69 -2.24 8.77 13.99
C LEU A 69 -1.59 8.84 15.39
N ARG A 70 -0.43 9.49 15.54
CA ARG A 70 0.17 9.73 16.87
C ARG A 70 -0.57 10.81 17.67
N ARG A 71 -1.27 11.73 17.00
CA ARG A 71 -2.06 12.80 17.63
C ARG A 71 -3.52 12.43 17.85
N ALA A 72 -4.05 11.47 17.09
CA ALA A 72 -5.41 10.97 17.20
C ALA A 72 -5.68 10.48 18.63
N SER A 73 -6.79 10.94 19.21
CA SER A 73 -7.11 10.74 20.62
C SER A 73 -8.21 9.70 20.85
N ASP A 74 -9.07 9.49 19.85
CA ASP A 74 -10.12 8.49 19.88
C ASP A 74 -10.25 7.71 18.55
N LEU A 75 -11.32 6.91 18.44
CA LEU A 75 -11.57 6.10 17.24
C LEU A 75 -12.05 6.94 16.06
N GLU A 76 -12.78 8.02 16.28
CA GLU A 76 -13.25 8.87 15.20
C GLU A 76 -12.08 9.64 14.59
N ASP A 77 -11.19 10.17 15.43
CA ASP A 77 -9.95 10.80 14.97
C ASP A 77 -9.13 9.83 14.09
N GLN A 78 -9.05 8.55 14.47
CA GLN A 78 -8.34 7.55 13.66
C GLN A 78 -9.03 7.28 12.32
N ARG A 79 -10.37 7.23 12.30
CA ARG A 79 -11.13 7.05 11.06
C ARG A 79 -10.91 8.22 10.11
N ASP A 80 -11.01 9.45 10.62
CA ASP A 80 -10.82 10.68 9.84
C ASP A 80 -9.42 10.75 9.23
N VAL A 81 -8.38 10.46 10.01
CA VAL A 81 -6.99 10.44 9.53
C VAL A 81 -6.77 9.38 8.44
N TRP A 82 -7.35 8.18 8.58
CA TRP A 82 -7.27 7.15 7.55
C TRP A 82 -8.06 7.51 6.28
N GLU A 83 -9.22 8.14 6.43
CA GLU A 83 -10.04 8.62 5.30
C GLU A 83 -9.32 9.73 4.52
N GLU A 84 -8.74 10.70 5.23
CA GLU A 84 -7.95 11.78 4.63
C GLU A 84 -6.76 11.21 3.86
N TYR A 85 -5.99 10.30 4.47
CA TYR A 85 -4.87 9.64 3.80
C TYR A 85 -5.31 8.89 2.53
N ALA A 86 -6.42 8.16 2.57
CA ALA A 86 -6.94 7.46 1.39
C ALA A 86 -7.33 8.43 0.26
N ASN A 87 -7.99 9.54 0.62
CA ASN A 87 -8.39 10.57 -0.33
C ASN A 87 -7.17 11.24 -0.98
N GLU A 88 -6.13 11.54 -0.19
CA GLU A 88 -4.88 12.13 -0.66
C GLU A 88 -4.18 11.21 -1.67
N LEU A 89 -3.99 9.93 -1.34
CA LEU A 89 -3.38 8.96 -2.26
C LEU A 89 -4.16 8.86 -3.59
N SER A 90 -5.49 8.89 -3.52
CA SER A 90 -6.33 8.84 -4.72
C SER A 90 -6.26 10.14 -5.52
N HIS A 91 -6.19 11.29 -4.86
CA HIS A 91 -6.07 12.61 -5.47
C HIS A 91 -4.76 12.71 -6.24
N GLU A 92 -3.64 12.51 -5.55
CA GLU A 92 -2.30 12.65 -6.12
C GLU A 92 -2.06 11.70 -7.29
N ARG A 93 -2.53 10.45 -7.17
CA ARG A 93 -2.45 9.49 -8.28
C ARG A 93 -3.25 9.97 -9.49
N ARG A 94 -4.47 10.44 -9.29
CA ARG A 94 -5.33 10.90 -10.40
C ARG A 94 -4.72 12.12 -11.07
N ASP A 95 -4.25 13.07 -10.29
CA ASP A 95 -3.70 14.33 -10.78
C ASP A 95 -2.40 14.06 -11.57
N TYR A 96 -1.51 13.20 -11.08
CA TYR A 96 -0.34 12.73 -11.85
C TYR A 96 -0.73 12.08 -13.19
N ILE A 97 -1.74 11.19 -13.19
CA ILE A 97 -2.23 10.54 -14.42
C ILE A 97 -2.81 11.57 -15.40
N GLU A 98 -3.64 12.49 -14.92
CA GLU A 98 -4.29 13.51 -15.73
C GLU A 98 -3.26 14.44 -16.36
N GLU A 99 -2.32 14.96 -15.56
CA GLU A 99 -1.29 15.86 -16.04
C GLU A 99 -0.33 15.20 -17.05
N MET A 100 0.00 13.93 -16.86
CA MET A 100 0.78 13.14 -17.83
C MET A 100 -0.02 12.94 -19.13
N ALA A 101 -1.31 12.62 -19.03
CA ALA A 101 -2.19 12.43 -20.17
C ALA A 101 -2.37 13.72 -20.98
N GLU A 102 -2.54 14.87 -20.33
CA GLU A 102 -2.62 16.19 -20.97
C GLU A 102 -1.36 16.53 -21.76
N ARG A 103 -0.20 16.05 -21.30
CA ARG A 103 1.10 16.21 -21.98
C ARG A 103 1.38 15.15 -23.04
N GLY A 104 0.41 14.25 -23.29
CA GLY A 104 0.47 13.23 -24.33
C GLY A 104 1.17 11.92 -23.93
N TYR A 105 1.52 11.78 -22.65
CA TYR A 105 2.08 10.53 -22.12
C TYR A 105 0.91 9.63 -21.68
N ARG A 106 0.84 8.42 -22.22
CA ARG A 106 -0.15 7.42 -21.83
C ARG A 106 0.56 6.11 -21.55
N ASP A 107 0.18 5.48 -20.44
CA ASP A 107 0.56 4.09 -20.19
C ASP A 107 -0.46 3.17 -20.86
N PHE A 108 -0.01 2.33 -21.80
CA PHE A 108 -0.88 1.39 -22.50
C PHE A 108 -0.78 0.02 -21.81
N THR A 109 -1.26 -0.09 -20.58
CA THR A 109 -1.48 -1.42 -19.99
C THR A 109 -2.90 -1.87 -20.34
N ILE A 110 -3.08 -2.41 -21.55
CA ILE A 110 -4.28 -3.18 -21.89
C ILE A 110 -4.05 -4.60 -21.37
N THR A 111 -4.52 -4.88 -20.15
CA THR A 111 -4.72 -6.26 -19.72
C THR A 111 -5.99 -6.76 -20.42
N MET A 112 -5.81 -7.52 -21.51
CA MET A 112 -6.91 -8.33 -22.04
C MET A 112 -7.06 -9.54 -21.12
N GLU A 113 -8.21 -9.63 -20.42
CA GLU A 113 -8.69 -10.86 -19.79
C GLU A 113 -9.25 -11.85 -20.83
#